data_AF-A0A2W7AVS1-F1
#
_entry.id   AF-A0A2W7AVS1-F1
#
_cell.length_a   1.000
_cell.length_b   1.000
_cell.length_c   1.000
_cell.angle_alpha   90.00
_cell.angle_beta   90.00
_cell.angle_gamma   90.00
#
_symmetry.space_group_name_H-M   'P 1'
#
loop_
_entity.id
_entity.type
_entity.pdbx_description
1 polymer ?
#
loop_
_entity_poly.entity_id
_entity_poly.type
_entity_poly.pdbx_seq_one_letter_code
_entity_poly.pdbx_strand_id
1 'polypeptide(L)' 'MEQAKISTTTLEQMVQKITSSGRITRVDQQQFMATLLSLNTLNSTEEALINRVFELLRAGRLRVVD' A
#
# COMPACT_ATOMS: atom_id res chain seq x y z
N MET A 1 8.21 11.26 20.30
CA MET A 1 7.61 11.17 18.95
C MET A 1 8.15 9.90 18.29
N GLU A 2 7.59 8.71 18.54
CA GLU A 2 8.22 7.44 18.06
C GLU A 2 7.22 6.47 17.39
N GLN A 3 5.90 6.70 17.52
CA GLN A 3 4.90 5.74 17.03
C GLN A 3 4.57 5.87 15.53
N ALA A 4 5.03 6.92 14.86
CA ALA A 4 4.67 7.20 13.45
C ALA A 4 5.60 6.57 12.40
N LYS A 5 6.83 6.15 12.75
CA LYS A 5 7.81 5.66 11.75
C LYS A 5 7.59 4.23 11.29
N ILE A 6 7.06 3.38 12.15
CA ILE A 6 6.95 1.92 11.92
C ILE A 6 5.86 1.64 10.88
N SER A 7 4.74 2.37 10.94
CA SER A 7 3.60 2.23 10.04
C SER A 7 3.96 2.62 8.61
N THR A 8 4.67 3.74 8.45
CA THR A 8 5.08 4.24 7.13
C THR A 8 6.10 3.31 6.47
N THR A 9 7.09 2.81 7.22
CA THR A 9 8.08 1.85 6.70
C THR A 9 7.42 0.55 6.23
N THR A 10 6.42 0.07 6.98
CA THR A 10 5.69 -1.16 6.65
C THR A 10 4.83 -0.98 5.38
N LEU A 11 4.16 0.17 5.25
CA LEU A 11 3.38 0.52 4.05
C LEU A 11 4.28 0.67 2.83
N GLU A 12 5.42 1.36 2.95
CA GLU A 12 6.40 1.54 1.87
C GLU A 12 6.91 0.20 1.34
N GLN A 13 7.29 -0.71 2.23
CA GLN A 13 7.76 -2.05 1.84
C GLN A 13 6.66 -2.86 1.13
N MET A 14 5.42 -2.77 1.60
CA MET A 14 4.28 -3.45 0.98
C MET A 14 4.00 -2.89 -0.42
N VAL A 15 3.97 -1.56 -0.57
CA VAL A 15 3.82 -0.90 -1.88
C VAL A 15 4.96 -1.27 -2.82
N GLN A 16 6.20 -1.27 -2.34
CA GLN A 16 7.35 -1.64 -3.15
C GLN A 16 7.26 -3.09 -3.64
N LYS A 17 6.87 -4.03 -2.77
CA LYS A 17 6.68 -5.44 -3.12
C LYS A 17 5.61 -5.61 -4.21
N ILE A 18 4.45 -4.98 -4.02
CA ILE A 18 3.30 -5.05 -4.94
C ILE A 18 3.62 -4.40 -6.29
N THR A 19 4.27 -3.24 -6.28
CA THR A 19 4.60 -2.51 -7.51
C THR A 19 5.74 -3.16 -8.28
N SER A 20 6.67 -3.84 -7.61
CA SER A 20 7.76 -4.60 -8.25
C SER A 20 7.28 -5.89 -8.90
N SER A 21 6.30 -6.58 -8.29
CA SER A 21 5.71 -7.79 -8.88
C SER A 21 4.74 -7.49 -10.03
N GLY A 22 4.21 -6.25 -10.11
CA GLY A 22 3.14 -5.88 -11.04
C GLY A 22 1.82 -6.61 -10.77
N ARG A 23 1.74 -7.30 -9.63
CA ARG A 23 0.66 -8.21 -9.25
C ARG A 23 0.36 -8.06 -7.77
N ILE A 24 -0.90 -7.85 -7.43
CA ILE A 24 -1.35 -7.80 -6.04
C ILE A 24 -2.16 -9.06 -5.75
N THR A 25 -1.76 -9.87 -4.77
CA THR A 25 -2.57 -11.03 -4.38
C THR A 25 -3.80 -10.58 -3.60
N ARG A 26 -4.85 -11.42 -3.51
CA ARG A 26 -5.95 -11.13 -2.55
C ARG A 26 -5.44 -10.96 -1.13
N VAL A 27 -4.43 -11.72 -0.73
CA VAL A 27 -3.81 -11.60 0.60
C VAL A 27 -3.13 -10.24 0.76
N ASP A 28 -2.34 -9.80 -0.23
CA ASP A 28 -1.70 -8.48 -0.21
C ASP A 28 -2.76 -7.36 -0.16
N GLN A 29 -3.87 -7.49 -0.91
CA GLN A 29 -4.96 -6.52 -0.90
C GLN A 29 -5.64 -6.42 0.48
N GLN A 30 -5.93 -7.56 1.12
CA GLN A 30 -6.52 -7.60 2.45
C GLN A 30 -5.58 -6.98 3.49
N GLN A 31 -4.29 -7.28 3.41
CA GLN A 31 -3.30 -6.74 4.34
C GLN A 31 -3.08 -5.24 4.14
N PHE A 32 -3.13 -4.77 2.89
CA PHE A 32 -3.08 -3.35 2.56
C PHE A 32 -4.30 -2.62 3.13
N MET A 33 -5.52 -3.14 2.93
CA MET A 33 -6.73 -2.55 3.51
C MET A 33 -6.75 -2.58 5.04
N ALA A 34 -6.32 -3.67 5.67
CA ALA A 34 -6.21 -3.75 7.13
C ALA A 34 -5.23 -2.70 7.68
N THR A 35 -4.11 -2.49 6.98
CA THR A 35 -3.14 -1.45 7.32
C THR A 35 -3.75 -0.06 7.18
N LEU A 36 -4.48 0.21 6.10
CA LEU A 36 -5.17 1.49 5.91
C LEU A 36 -6.20 1.79 7.00
N LEU A 37 -7.00 0.79 7.39
CA LEU A 37 -7.99 0.93 8.45
C LEU A 37 -7.36 1.09 9.84
N SER A 38 -6.14 0.62 10.02
CA SER A 38 -5.35 0.81 11.25
C SER A 38 -4.71 2.20 11.33
N LEU A 39 -4.55 2.92 10.21
CA LEU A 39 -3.98 4.26 10.20
C LEU A 39 -5.06 5.26 10.62
N ASN A 40 -4.94 5.78 11.84
CA ASN A 40 -5.91 6.73 12.40
C ASN A 40 -5.91 8.08 11.67
N THR A 41 -4.78 8.44 11.05
CA THR A 41 -4.61 9.61 10.19
C THR A 41 -3.56 9.29 9.13
N LEU A 42 -3.89 9.50 7.86
CA LEU A 42 -2.93 9.39 6.76
C LEU A 42 -2.07 10.65 6.71
N ASN A 43 -0.75 10.48 6.72
CA ASN A 43 0.16 11.58 6.39
C ASN A 43 0.36 11.70 4.86
N SER A 44 0.90 12.82 4.40
CA SER A 44 1.06 13.08 2.96
C SER A 44 1.94 12.06 2.23
N THR A 45 2.90 11.44 2.91
CA THR A 45 3.75 10.38 2.35
C THR A 45 2.95 9.09 2.16
N GLU A 46 2.18 8.69 3.17
CA GLU A 46 1.29 7.53 3.11
C GLU A 46 0.24 7.70 2.01
N GLU A 47 -0.38 8.87 1.93
CA GLU A 47 -1.35 9.20 0.89
C GLU A 47 -0.74 9.08 -0.53
N ALA A 48 0.48 9.58 -0.73
CA ALA A 48 1.18 9.45 -2.01
C ALA A 48 1.48 7.98 -2.39
N LEU A 49 1.88 7.16 -1.42
CA LEU A 49 2.12 5.72 -1.61
C LEU A 49 0.84 4.98 -2.00
N ILE A 50 -0.26 5.32 -1.34
CA ILE A 50 -1.57 4.72 -1.61
C ILE A 50 -2.05 5.10 -3.00
N ASN A 51 -2.03 6.41 -3.32
CA ASN A 51 -2.40 6.91 -4.64
C ASN A 51 -1.59 6.26 -5.75
N ARG A 52 -0.30 6.00 -5.54
CA ARG A 52 0.54 5.28 -6.51
C ARG A 52 0.04 3.86 -6.78
N VAL A 53 -0.35 3.09 -5.75
CA VAL A 53 -0.92 1.75 -5.94
C VAL A 53 -2.25 1.82 -6.71
N PHE A 54 -3.12 2.76 -6.36
CA PHE A 54 -4.40 2.96 -7.04
C PHE A 54 -4.23 3.36 -8.51
N GLU A 55 -3.31 4.26 -8.83
CA GLU A 55 -3.03 4.65 -10.22
C GLU A 55 -2.50 3.46 -11.03
N LEU A 56 -1.65 2.60 -10.44
CA LEU A 56 -1.15 1.41 -11.12
C LEU A 56 -2.26 0.37 -11.36
N LEU A 57 -3.19 0.22 -10.41
CA LEU A 57 -4.41 -0.59 -10.58
C LEU A 57 -5.30 -0.01 -11.70
N ARG A 58 -5.59 1.28 -11.65
CA ARG A 58 -6.45 1.97 -12.62
C ARG A 58 -5.86 1.93 -14.03
N ALA A 59 -4.55 2.09 -14.16
CA ALA A 59 -3.82 1.99 -15.42
C ALA A 59 -3.69 0.54 -15.93
N GLY A 60 -4.14 -0.47 -15.18
CA GLY A 60 -4.00 -1.88 -15.52
C GLY A 60 -2.56 -2.41 -15.47
N ARG A 61 -1.63 -1.63 -14.90
CA ARG A 61 -0.22 -2.00 -14.68
C ARG A 61 -0.04 -2.88 -13.45
N LEU A 62 -0.98 -2.79 -12.52
CA LEU A 62 -1.12 -3.72 -11.42
C LEU A 62 -2.35 -4.58 -11.68
N ARG A 63 -2.19 -5.90 -11.65
CA ARG A 63 -3.31 -6.84 -11.74
C ARG A 63 -3.54 -7.52 -10.41
N VAL A 64 -4.78 -7.58 -9.98
CA VAL A 64 -5.17 -8.42 -8.85
C VAL A 64 -5.09 -9.87 -9.31
N VAL A 65 -4.27 -10.67 -8.65
CA VAL A 65 -4.10 -12.10 -8.91
C VAL A 65 -4.42 -12.88 -7.64
N ASP A 66 -4.66 -14.18 -7.77
CA ASP A 66 -4.87 -15.08 -6.63
C ASP A 66 -3.56 -15.83 -6.35
#